data_AF-A0A4Y8ZQD1-F1
#
_entry.id   AF-A0A4Y8ZQD1-F1
#
_cell.length_a   1.000
_cell.length_b   1.000
_cell.length_c   1.000
_cell.angle_alpha   90.00
_cell.angle_beta   90.00
_cell.angle_gamma   90.00
#
_symmetry.space_group_name_H-M   'P 1'
#
loop_
_entity.id
_entity.type
_entity.pdbx_description
1 polymer ?
#
loop_
_entity_poly.entity_id
_entity_poly.type
_entity_poly.pdbx_seq_one_letter_code
_entity_poly.pdbx_strand_id
1 'polypeptide(L)'
;MESLHPEFQRAVRLVLEGRRNVGRQIEKIAALKAKGADVALAEARLEGLTLALEGDCERLERLLTLVPPEEIEAAAAASLRA
;
A
#
# COMPACT_ATOMS: atom_id res chain seq x y z
N MET A 1 9.40 -17.56 -19.26
CA MET A 1 8.98 -16.45 -18.41
C MET A 1 8.96 -16.97 -16.99
N GLU A 2 10.08 -16.79 -16.27
CA GLU A 2 10.11 -17.07 -14.84
C GLU A 2 9.11 -16.15 -14.16
N SER A 3 8.17 -16.74 -13.41
CA SER A 3 7.21 -15.96 -12.66
C SER A 3 7.97 -15.24 -11.56
N LEU A 4 7.95 -13.92 -11.60
CA LEU A 4 8.06 -13.04 -10.45
C LEU A 4 7.83 -13.77 -9.13
N HIS A 5 8.83 -13.75 -8.25
CA HIS A 5 8.76 -14.39 -6.94
C HIS A 5 7.38 -14.09 -6.29
N PRO A 6 6.53 -15.10 -5.99
CA PRO A 6 5.15 -14.89 -5.52
C PRO A 6 5.04 -13.96 -4.31
N GLU A 7 6.08 -13.92 -3.50
CA GLU A 7 6.20 -13.00 -2.37
C GLU A 7 6.35 -11.54 -2.79
N PHE A 8 7.08 -11.26 -3.87
CA PHE A 8 7.24 -9.92 -4.44
C PHE A 8 5.91 -9.38 -4.96
N GLN A 9 5.19 -10.18 -5.76
CA GLN A 9 3.85 -9.80 -6.24
C GLN A 9 2.87 -9.53 -5.09
N ARG A 10 2.95 -10.35 -4.02
CA ARG A 10 2.15 -10.15 -2.82
C ARG A 10 2.50 -8.84 -2.11
N ALA A 11 3.79 -8.54 -1.94
CA ALA A 11 4.24 -7.30 -1.30
C ALA A 11 3.80 -6.05 -2.10
N VAL A 12 3.96 -6.06 -3.42
CA VAL A 12 3.45 -4.98 -4.29
C VAL A 12 1.95 -4.78 -4.12
N ARG A 13 1.17 -5.88 -4.10
CA ARG A 13 -0.29 -5.79 -3.92
C ARG A 13 -0.66 -5.17 -2.57
N LEU A 14 -0.01 -5.59 -1.48
CA LEU A 14 -0.26 -5.07 -0.14
C LEU A 14 0.01 -3.56 -0.06
N VAL A 15 1.13 -3.09 -0.63
CA VAL A 15 1.44 -1.65 -0.70
C VAL A 15 0.36 -0.88 -1.47
N LEU A 16 -0.08 -1.39 -2.62
CA LEU A 16 -1.14 -0.75 -3.42
C LEU A 16 -2.49 -0.73 -2.71
N GLU A 17 -2.85 -1.79 -1.99
CA GLU A 17 -4.05 -1.85 -1.15
C GLU A 17 -3.97 -0.90 0.04
N GLY A 18 -2.84 -0.89 0.75
CA GLY A 18 -2.57 0.03 1.87
C GLY A 18 -2.69 1.48 1.43
N ARG A 19 -2.09 1.86 0.29
CA ARG A 19 -2.21 3.22 -0.26
C ARG A 19 -3.66 3.62 -0.54
N ARG A 20 -4.46 2.71 -1.13
CA ARG A 20 -5.89 2.95 -1.39
C ARG A 20 -6.69 3.07 -0.09
N ASN A 21 -6.37 2.27 0.92
CA ASN A 21 -7.02 2.33 2.23
C ASN A 21 -6.75 3.64 2.96
N VAL A 22 -5.49 4.09 2.97
CA VAL A 22 -5.07 5.39 3.51
C VAL A 22 -5.82 6.52 2.80
N GLY A 23 -5.85 6.53 1.46
CA GLY A 23 -6.57 7.54 0.67
C GLY A 23 -8.06 7.62 1.01
N ARG A 24 -8.76 6.48 1.04
CA ARG A 24 -10.19 6.42 1.43
C ARG A 24 -10.43 6.90 2.85
N GLN A 25 -9.51 6.63 3.77
CA GLN A 25 -9.65 7.07 5.16
C GLN A 25 -9.45 8.58 5.29
N ILE A 26 -8.53 9.17 4.52
CA ILE A 26 -8.35 10.64 4.43
C ILE A 26 -9.63 11.29 3.90
N GLU A 27 -10.21 10.78 2.81
CA GLU A 27 -11.48 11.27 2.26
C GLU A 27 -12.62 11.18 3.29
N LYS A 28 -12.69 10.07 4.04
CA LYS A 28 -13.67 9.91 5.12
C LYS A 28 -13.51 10.94 6.23
N ILE A 29 -12.28 11.21 6.67
CA ILE A 29 -11.99 12.23 7.68
C ILE A 29 -12.43 13.61 7.16
N ALA A 30 -12.09 13.96 5.91
CA ALA A 30 -12.50 15.22 5.30
C ALA A 30 -14.04 15.36 5.27
N ALA A 31 -14.75 14.31 4.88
CA ALA A 31 -16.21 14.30 4.84
C ALA A 31 -16.84 14.43 6.25
N LEU A 32 -16.24 13.85 7.29
CA LEU A 32 -16.68 14.00 8.67
C LEU A 32 -16.43 15.42 9.20
N LYS A 33 -15.24 15.98 8.95
CA LYS A 33 -14.91 17.37 9.31
C LYS A 33 -15.87 18.37 8.67
N ALA A 34 -16.21 18.18 7.40
CA ALA A 34 -17.17 19.03 6.70
C ALA A 34 -18.58 19.01 7.32
N LYS A 35 -18.93 17.94 8.05
CA LYS A 35 -20.20 17.80 8.78
C LYS A 35 -20.10 18.25 10.24
N GLY A 36 -18.95 18.78 10.68
CA GLY A 36 -18.70 19.14 12.07
C GLY A 36 -18.66 17.94 13.03
N ALA A 37 -18.43 16.73 12.52
CA ALA A 37 -18.37 15.53 13.35
C ALA A 37 -17.00 15.39 14.03
N ASP A 38 -16.97 14.72 15.19
CA ASP A 38 -15.73 14.27 15.81
C ASP A 38 -15.05 13.21 14.92
N VAL A 39 -13.74 13.36 14.74
CA VAL A 39 -12.91 12.53 13.87
C VAL A 39 -11.80 11.79 14.60
N ALA A 40 -11.69 11.90 15.93
CA ALA A 40 -10.58 11.31 16.68
C ALA A 40 -10.39 9.80 16.38
N LEU A 41 -11.48 9.03 16.35
CA LEU A 41 -11.44 7.61 16.01
C LEU A 41 -11.02 7.37 14.54
N ALA A 42 -11.44 8.25 13.63
CA ALA A 42 -11.08 8.15 12.23
C ALA A 42 -9.61 8.49 11.99
N GLU A 43 -9.06 9.46 12.73
CA GLU A 43 -7.65 9.84 12.71
C GLU A 43 -6.76 8.73 13.32
N ALA A 44 -7.16 8.15 14.46
CA ALA A 44 -6.45 6.99 15.02
C ALA A 44 -6.44 5.78 14.06
N ARG A 45 -7.53 5.57 13.33
CA ARG A 45 -7.58 4.54 12.28
C ARG A 45 -6.65 4.87 11.10
N LEU A 46 -6.55 6.14 10.72
CA LEU A 46 -5.63 6.57 9.66
C LEU A 46 -4.18 6.28 10.07
N GLU A 47 -3.81 6.60 11.31
CA GLU A 47 -2.48 6.31 11.85
C GLU A 47 -2.16 4.80 11.77
N GLY A 48 -3.07 3.94 12.22
CA GLY A 48 -2.88 2.50 12.12
C GLY A 48 -2.75 1.98 10.68
N LEU A 49 -3.49 2.57 9.73
CA LEU A 49 -3.37 2.23 8.30
C LEU A 49 -2.05 2.71 7.70
N THR A 50 -1.55 3.87 8.11
CA THR A 50 -0.26 4.41 7.66
C THR A 50 0.89 3.53 8.18
N LEU A 51 0.89 3.17 9.45
CA LEU A 51 1.90 2.28 10.04
C LEU A 51 1.92 0.90 9.35
N ALA A 52 0.75 0.35 9.02
CA ALA A 52 0.66 -0.91 8.28
C ALA A 52 1.25 -0.77 6.86
N LEU A 53 0.94 0.33 6.16
CA LEU A 53 1.48 0.61 4.83
C LEU A 53 3.01 0.80 4.87
N GLU A 54 3.55 1.48 5.88
CA GLU A 54 4.99 1.62 6.08
C GLU A 54 5.66 0.26 6.23
N GLY A 55 5.09 -0.64 7.06
CA GLY A 55 5.60 -2.00 7.20
C GLY A 55 5.56 -2.81 5.90
N ASP A 56 4.51 -2.65 5.08
CA ASP A 56 4.42 -3.27 3.76
C ASP A 56 5.45 -2.70 2.77
N CYS A 57 5.72 -1.39 2.82
CA CYS A 57 6.77 -0.73 2.03
C CYS A 57 8.16 -1.24 2.40
N GLU A 58 8.50 -1.29 3.69
CA GLU A 58 9.78 -1.82 4.15
C GLU A 58 9.98 -3.29 3.75
N ARG A 59 8.91 -4.08 3.72
CA ARG A 59 8.94 -5.46 3.23
C ARG A 59 9.24 -5.49 1.74
N LEU A 60 8.57 -4.65 0.95
CA LEU A 60 8.80 -4.57 -0.48
C LEU A 60 10.23 -4.12 -0.80
N GLU A 61 10.76 -3.12 -0.09
CA GLU A 61 12.15 -2.65 -0.22
C GLU A 61 13.16 -3.76 0.06
N ARG A 62 12.94 -4.55 1.11
CA ARG A 62 13.78 -5.73 1.41
C ARG A 62 13.73 -6.80 0.33
N LEU A 63 12.60 -6.97 -0.35
CA LEU A 63 12.50 -7.91 -1.46
C LEU A 63 13.16 -7.37 -2.73
N LEU A 64 13.09 -6.05 -2.98
CA LEU A 64 13.76 -5.41 -4.11
C LEU A 64 15.28 -5.60 -4.08
N THR A 65 15.91 -5.75 -2.91
CA THR A 65 17.35 -6.02 -2.81
C THR A 65 17.73 -7.48 -3.06
N LEU A 66 16.75 -8.40 -3.04
CA LEU A 66 16.95 -9.84 -3.21
C LEU A 66 16.50 -10.34 -4.59
N VAL A 67 15.72 -9.53 -5.32
CA VAL A 67 15.13 -9.87 -6.61
C VAL A 67 15.96 -9.26 -7.75
N PRO A 68 16.28 -10.01 -8.82
CA PRO A 68 16.97 -9.46 -10.00
C PRO A 68 16.21 -8.27 -10.61
N PRO A 69 16.90 -7.23 -11.11
CA PRO A 69 16.25 -6.04 -11.67
C PRO A 69 15.23 -6.32 -12.78
N GLU A 70 15.51 -7.33 -13.61
CA GLU A 70 14.67 -7.79 -14.71
C GLU A 70 13.34 -8.43 -14.24
N GLU A 71 13.31 -9.01 -13.03
CA GLU A 71 12.05 -9.42 -12.41
C GLU A 71 11.28 -8.21 -11.88
N ILE A 72 11.95 -7.20 -11.30
CA ILE A 72 11.29 -5.98 -10.77
C ILE A 72 10.48 -5.26 -11.87
N GLU A 73 11.06 -5.11 -13.07
CA GLU A 73 10.40 -4.48 -14.21
C GLU A 73 9.15 -5.24 -14.68
N ALA A 74 9.21 -6.58 -14.69
CA ALA A 74 8.07 -7.42 -15.06
C ALA A 74 6.89 -7.27 -14.08
N ALA A 75 7.15 -7.13 -12.77
CA ALA A 75 6.09 -6.96 -11.77
C ALA A 75 5.45 -5.59 -11.81
N ALA A 76 6.26 -4.55 -12.00
CA ALA A 76 5.76 -3.20 -12.18
C ALA A 76 4.83 -3.12 -13.39
N ALA A 77 5.22 -3.74 -14.52
CA ALA A 77 4.42 -3.78 -15.74
C ALA A 77 3.12 -4.59 -15.59
N ALA A 78 3.15 -5.72 -14.87
CA ALA A 78 1.95 -6.52 -14.61
C ALA A 78 0.95 -5.81 -13.69
N SER A 79 1.44 -5.06 -12.70
CA SER A 79 0.61 -4.37 -11.71
C SER A 79 -0.03 -3.09 -12.25
N LEU A 80 0.53 -2.48 -13.30
CA LEU A 80 -0.05 -1.31 -13.99
C LEU A 80 -1.18 -1.67 -14.98
N ARG A 81 -1.36 -2.95 -15.30
CA ARG A 81 -2.39 -3.44 -16.23
C ARG A 81 -3.64 -4.01 -15.54
N ALA A 82 -3.61 -4.14 -14.22
CA ALA A 82 -4.70 -4.68 -13.39
C ALA A 82 -5.42 -3.55 -12.63
#